data_AF-A0A2D6RMZ3-F1
#
_entry.id   AF-A0A2D6RMZ3-F1
#
_cell.length_a   1.000
_cell.length_b   1.000
_cell.length_c   1.000
_cell.angle_alpha   90.00
_cell.angle_beta   90.00
_cell.angle_gamma   90.00
#
_symmetry.space_group_name_H-M   'P 1'
#
loop_
_entity.id
_entity.type
_entity.pdbx_description
1 polymer ?
#
loop_
_entity_poly.entity_id
_entity_poly.type
_entity_poly.pdbx_seq_one_letter_code
_entity_poly.pdbx_strand_id
1 'polypeptide(L)'
;MYETIFLIIIALIWIIFASIQDLRKREVANWLNFSLIIFALGFRFFYSFFLENFNFFYQGLIGLGIFFIIGNLLYYGRMFAGGDAKLMIALGAILPLSSDFLININFFILFFLIFLFVGAFYGLIWSGFLSIRNFKEFKKEFSKRLNKNKKIVFFVMFLGLILIVFGLIENLFFSLGILVFIIPYFYLYAKSVDEACMIKEIKTNYLTEGDWLYKDIKIGKKSIKANWDGLTKKQIKEIQRKYKKIKIRQGIPFIPVFLISFLIFIYFWQIKLWNPFW
;
A
#
# COMPACT_ATOMS: atom_id res chain seq x y z
N MET A 1 26.92 14.55 4.52
CA MET A 1 26.90 13.08 4.70
C MET A 1 26.33 12.63 6.06
N TYR A 2 26.66 13.30 7.18
CA TYR A 2 26.11 12.91 8.49
C TYR A 2 24.61 13.24 8.63
N GLU A 3 24.18 14.34 8.03
CA GLU A 3 22.79 14.80 7.98
C GLU A 3 21.88 13.82 7.22
N THR A 4 22.37 13.22 6.13
CA THR A 4 21.62 12.23 5.35
C THR A 4 21.52 10.91 6.11
N ILE A 5 22.61 10.47 6.76
CA ILE A 5 22.62 9.27 7.60
C ILE A 5 21.64 9.42 8.76
N PHE A 6 21.63 10.59 9.41
CA PHE A 6 20.71 10.88 10.51
C PHE A 6 19.24 10.76 10.08
N LEU A 7 18.88 11.37 8.94
CA LEU A 7 17.52 11.26 8.38
C LEU A 7 17.14 9.81 8.03
N ILE A 8 18.08 9.03 7.47
CA ILE A 8 17.87 7.60 7.18
C ILE A 8 17.60 6.81 8.47
N ILE A 9 18.38 7.04 9.52
CA ILE A 9 18.19 6.36 10.81
C ILE A 9 16.83 6.71 11.42
N ILE A 10 16.43 7.99 11.37
CA ILE A 10 15.09 8.42 11.81
C ILE A 10 14.01 7.69 11.02
N ALA A 11 14.10 7.66 9.69
CA ALA A 11 13.12 6.94 8.88
C ALA A 11 13.05 5.45 9.26
N LEU A 12 14.19 4.79 9.42
CA LEU A 12 14.23 3.37 9.80
C LEU A 12 13.52 3.11 11.13
N ILE A 13 13.81 3.91 12.16
CA ILE A 13 13.18 3.77 13.48
C ILE A 13 11.65 3.89 13.37
N TRP A 14 11.17 4.92 12.65
CA TRP A 14 9.73 5.15 12.50
C TRP A 14 9.06 4.07 11.65
N ILE A 15 9.66 3.64 10.53
CA ILE A 15 9.09 2.60 9.67
C ILE A 15 9.07 1.25 10.42
N ILE A 16 10.12 0.92 11.18
CA ILE A 16 10.15 -0.31 11.99
C ILE A 16 9.01 -0.29 13.01
N PHE A 17 8.84 0.82 13.75
CA PHE A 17 7.75 0.94 14.71
C PHE A 17 6.38 0.84 14.03
N ALA A 18 6.19 1.54 12.90
CA ALA A 18 4.96 1.49 12.11
C ALA A 18 4.68 0.06 11.61
N SER A 19 5.69 -0.66 11.13
CA SER A 19 5.60 -2.05 10.66
C SER A 19 5.17 -2.99 11.78
N ILE A 20 5.78 -2.87 12.96
CA ILE A 20 5.38 -3.66 14.14
C ILE A 20 3.93 -3.33 14.54
N GLN A 21 3.55 -2.05 14.50
CA GLN A 21 2.20 -1.64 14.83
C GLN A 21 1.17 -2.20 13.84
N ASP A 22 1.45 -2.15 12.53
CA ASP A 22 0.58 -2.68 11.48
C ASP A 22 0.46 -4.21 11.51
N LEU A 23 1.56 -4.91 11.78
CA LEU A 23 1.55 -6.36 11.94
C LEU A 23 0.70 -6.80 13.15
N ARG A 24 0.71 -6.03 14.24
CA ARG A 24 -0.02 -6.36 15.49
C ARG A 24 -1.46 -5.88 15.49
N LYS A 25 -1.72 -4.66 15.01
CA LYS A 25 -3.00 -3.96 15.15
C LYS A 25 -3.71 -3.69 13.83
N ARG A 26 -3.04 -3.90 12.68
CA ARG A 26 -3.55 -3.54 11.33
C ARG A 26 -3.87 -2.04 11.18
N GLU A 27 -3.23 -1.22 12.01
CA GLU A 27 -3.46 0.21 12.06
C GLU A 27 -2.17 0.96 12.38
N VAL A 28 -2.09 2.16 11.82
CA VAL A 28 -0.95 3.07 11.96
C VAL A 28 -1.44 4.30 12.70
N ALA A 29 -0.78 4.65 13.79
CA ALA A 29 -1.20 5.81 14.54
C ALA A 29 -0.83 7.08 13.77
N ASN A 30 -1.80 7.99 13.59
CA ASN A 30 -1.57 9.24 12.86
C ASN A 30 -0.43 10.07 13.47
N TRP A 31 -0.29 10.05 14.80
CA TRP A 31 0.77 10.79 15.50
C TRP A 31 2.17 10.32 15.07
N LEU A 32 2.34 9.06 14.67
CA LEU A 32 3.61 8.52 14.22
C LEU A 32 4.02 9.19 12.91
N ASN A 33 3.11 9.27 11.95
CA ASN A 33 3.40 9.88 10.64
C ASN A 33 3.62 11.40 10.77
N PHE A 34 2.80 12.08 11.59
CA PHE A 34 2.97 13.52 11.82
C PHE A 34 4.25 13.85 12.59
N SER A 35 4.60 13.06 13.60
CA SER A 35 5.88 13.25 14.31
C SER A 35 7.07 13.07 13.38
N LEU A 36 7.05 12.08 12.47
CA LEU A 36 8.12 11.89 11.49
C LEU A 36 8.33 13.14 10.62
N ILE A 37 7.24 13.73 10.11
CA ILE A 37 7.30 14.97 9.32
C ILE A 37 7.91 16.12 10.14
N ILE A 38 7.43 16.31 11.37
CA ILE A 38 7.88 17.40 12.25
C ILE A 38 9.37 17.23 12.57
N PHE A 39 9.82 16.02 12.93
CA PHE A 39 11.23 15.76 13.25
C PHE A 39 12.12 15.91 12.02
N ALA A 40 11.72 15.39 10.86
CA ALA A 40 12.51 15.49 9.64
C ALA A 40 12.64 16.95 9.16
N LEU A 41 11.54 17.70 9.09
CA LEU A 41 11.58 19.10 8.69
C LEU A 41 12.25 19.98 9.74
N GLY A 42 12.01 19.73 11.02
CA GLY A 42 12.67 20.44 12.12
C GLY A 42 14.19 20.26 12.06
N PHE A 43 14.67 19.03 11.90
CA PHE A 43 16.10 18.76 11.72
C PHE A 43 16.66 19.48 10.49
N ARG A 44 16.00 19.37 9.33
CA ARG A 44 16.43 20.08 8.12
C ARG A 44 16.49 21.59 8.30
N PHE A 45 15.50 22.17 8.99
CA PHE A 45 15.44 23.60 9.26
C PHE A 45 16.64 24.05 10.11
N PHE A 46 16.88 23.40 11.25
CA PHE A 46 18.00 23.76 12.12
C PHE A 46 19.34 23.52 11.44
N TYR A 47 19.50 22.41 10.72
CA TYR A 47 20.73 22.12 9.98
C TYR A 47 21.01 23.19 8.91
N SER A 48 20.00 23.57 8.14
CA SER A 48 20.09 24.65 7.16
C SER A 48 20.37 26.01 7.79
N PHE A 49 19.79 26.29 8.95
CA PHE A 49 19.99 27.54 9.68
C PHE A 49 21.44 27.71 10.14
N PHE A 50 22.04 26.67 10.71
CA PHE A 50 23.44 26.74 11.18
C PHE A 50 24.48 26.79 10.07
N LEU A 51 24.15 26.30 8.86
CA LEU A 51 25.03 26.32 7.69
C LEU A 51 24.75 27.48 6.74
N GLU A 52 23.81 28.37 7.08
CA GLU A 52 23.36 29.49 6.24
C GLU A 52 22.93 29.07 4.81
N ASN A 53 22.52 27.81 4.63
CA ASN A 53 22.11 27.26 3.34
C ASN A 53 20.77 26.52 3.47
N PHE A 54 19.71 27.17 3.00
CA PHE A 54 18.34 26.66 3.07
C PHE A 54 17.95 25.68 1.96
N ASN A 55 18.84 25.39 1.00
CA ASN A 55 18.52 24.45 -0.07
C ASN A 55 18.15 23.07 0.50
N PHE A 56 18.85 22.59 1.53
CA PHE A 56 18.55 21.31 2.16
C PHE A 56 17.15 21.26 2.80
N PHE A 57 16.71 22.35 3.43
CA PHE A 57 15.36 22.50 3.96
C PHE A 57 14.30 22.56 2.86
N TYR A 58 14.52 23.36 1.81
CA TYR A 58 13.58 23.47 0.70
C TYR A 58 13.39 22.15 -0.04
N GLN A 59 14.45 21.36 -0.23
CA GLN A 59 14.33 20.02 -0.81
C GLN A 59 13.43 19.11 0.04
N GLY A 60 13.46 19.25 1.37
CA GLY A 60 12.54 18.55 2.28
C GLY A 60 11.08 18.91 2.09
N LEU A 61 10.79 20.21 1.94
CA LEU A 61 9.44 20.71 1.68
C LEU A 61 8.94 20.29 0.29
N ILE A 62 9.78 20.36 -0.72
CA ILE A 62 9.45 19.95 -2.09
C ILE A 62 9.15 18.45 -2.13
N GLY A 63 9.99 17.61 -1.49
CA GLY A 63 9.75 16.18 -1.38
C GLY A 63 8.45 15.86 -0.67
N LEU A 64 8.16 16.54 0.45
CA LEU A 64 6.87 16.40 1.13
C LEU A 64 5.70 16.78 0.21
N GLY A 65 5.82 17.87 -0.56
CA GLY A 65 4.79 18.29 -1.51
C GLY A 65 4.52 17.25 -2.61
N ILE A 66 5.58 16.69 -3.20
CA ILE A 66 5.48 15.65 -4.24
C ILE A 66 4.79 14.40 -3.67
N PHE A 67 5.26 13.90 -2.54
CA PHE A 67 4.69 12.71 -1.92
C PHE A 67 3.30 12.96 -1.32
N PHE A 68 2.96 14.20 -0.96
CA PHE A 68 1.59 14.61 -0.61
C PHE A 68 0.64 14.40 -1.79
N ILE A 69 1.03 14.82 -3.00
CA ILE A 69 0.24 14.62 -4.20
C ILE A 69 0.13 13.11 -4.49
N ILE A 70 1.26 12.39 -4.54
CA ILE A 70 1.27 10.95 -4.84
C ILE A 70 0.47 10.15 -3.81
N GLY A 71 0.68 10.40 -2.52
CA GLY A 71 -0.01 9.70 -1.43
C GLY A 71 -1.53 9.89 -1.49
N ASN A 72 -1.99 11.12 -1.78
CA ASN A 72 -3.42 11.39 -1.94
C ASN A 72 -3.98 10.76 -3.22
N LEU A 73 -3.26 10.78 -4.34
CA LEU A 73 -3.68 10.10 -5.57
C LEU A 73 -3.88 8.60 -5.33
N LEU A 74 -2.96 7.94 -4.61
CA LEU A 74 -3.07 6.53 -4.27
C LEU A 74 -4.18 6.22 -3.26
N TYR A 75 -4.45 7.13 -2.32
CA TYR A 75 -5.55 7.01 -1.38
C TYR A 75 -6.92 7.13 -2.06
N TYR A 76 -7.14 8.19 -2.84
CA TYR A 76 -8.40 8.40 -3.57
C TYR A 76 -8.56 7.40 -4.73
N GLY A 77 -7.44 6.94 -5.31
CA GLY A 77 -7.40 5.81 -6.25
C GLY A 77 -7.69 4.45 -5.61
N ARG A 78 -7.92 4.39 -4.29
CA ARG A 78 -8.22 3.17 -3.52
C ARG A 78 -7.13 2.09 -3.59
N MET A 79 -5.89 2.52 -3.86
CA MET A 79 -4.72 1.63 -3.82
C MET A 79 -4.18 1.53 -2.39
N PHE A 80 -4.18 2.64 -1.65
CA PHE A 80 -3.67 2.71 -0.27
C PHE A 80 -4.78 2.95 0.74
N ALA A 81 -4.59 2.42 1.95
CA ALA A 81 -5.33 2.84 3.12
C ALA A 81 -4.75 4.17 3.66
N GLY A 82 -5.51 4.83 4.56
CA GLY A 82 -5.11 6.14 5.09
C GLY A 82 -3.79 6.12 5.87
N GLY A 83 -3.44 5.00 6.51
CA GLY A 83 -2.16 4.83 7.21
C GLY A 83 -0.97 4.81 6.26
N ASP A 84 -1.06 3.99 5.21
CA ASP A 84 -0.01 3.81 4.18
C ASP A 84 0.24 5.11 3.41
N ALA A 85 -0.84 5.81 3.03
CA ALA A 85 -0.74 7.10 2.36
C ALA A 85 0.00 8.13 3.21
N LYS A 86 -0.35 8.25 4.50
CA LYS A 86 0.32 9.21 5.40
C LYS A 86 1.78 8.87 5.65
N LEU A 87 2.15 7.59 5.71
CA LEU A 87 3.54 7.19 5.84
C LEU A 87 4.34 7.53 4.58
N MET A 88 3.76 7.28 3.38
CA MET A 88 4.34 7.68 2.09
C MET A 88 4.62 9.19 2.05
N ILE A 89 3.67 10.01 2.50
CA ILE A 89 3.82 11.47 2.61
C ILE A 89 4.95 11.84 3.57
N ALA A 90 5.01 11.18 4.73
CA ALA A 90 6.02 11.45 5.74
C ALA A 90 7.44 11.14 5.25
N LEU A 91 7.61 10.05 4.49
CA LEU A 91 8.89 9.70 3.87
C LEU A 91 9.32 10.71 2.80
N GLY A 92 8.39 11.41 2.16
CA GLY A 92 8.69 12.50 1.23
C GLY A 92 9.54 13.62 1.84
N ALA A 93 9.40 13.88 3.15
CA ALA A 93 10.25 14.85 3.85
C ALA A 93 11.69 14.35 4.10
N ILE A 94 11.95 13.04 3.92
CA ILE A 94 13.21 12.38 4.25
C ILE A 94 14.00 11.99 3.00
N LEU A 95 13.32 11.42 2.00
CA LEU A 95 13.91 10.92 0.75
C LEU A 95 14.78 11.92 -0.05
N PRO A 96 14.60 13.26 0.03
CA PRO A 96 15.52 14.18 -0.64
C PRO A 96 16.87 14.21 0.09
N LEU A 97 17.78 13.31 -0.29
CA LEU A 97 19.09 13.14 0.34
C LEU A 97 20.17 14.07 -0.26
N SER A 98 19.86 14.77 -1.36
CA SER A 98 20.76 15.72 -2.02
C SER A 98 20.25 17.16 -1.90
N SER A 99 21.14 18.14 -2.08
CA SER A 99 20.77 19.55 -2.30
C SER A 99 20.26 19.80 -3.73
N ASP A 100 20.61 18.94 -4.67
CA ASP A 100 20.19 19.01 -6.08
C ASP A 100 18.80 18.41 -6.29
N PHE A 101 17.94 19.17 -6.97
CA PHE A 101 16.57 18.77 -7.28
C PHE A 101 16.49 17.56 -8.22
N LEU A 102 17.29 17.52 -9.29
CA LEU A 102 17.23 16.43 -10.29
C LEU A 102 17.67 15.10 -9.69
N ILE A 103 18.71 15.14 -8.84
CA ILE A 103 19.16 13.96 -8.11
C ILE A 103 18.06 13.45 -7.17
N ASN A 104 17.35 14.35 -6.48
CA ASN A 104 16.25 13.96 -5.59
C ASN A 104 15.05 13.38 -6.36
N ILE A 105 14.74 13.90 -7.54
CA ILE A 105 13.71 13.30 -8.41
C ILE A 105 14.07 11.85 -8.76
N ASN A 106 15.33 11.57 -9.10
CA ASN A 106 15.79 10.20 -9.36
C ASN A 106 15.63 9.31 -8.12
N PHE A 107 15.93 9.81 -6.92
CA PHE A 107 15.68 9.07 -5.68
C PHE A 107 14.20 8.79 -5.45
N PHE A 108 13.31 9.73 -5.75
CA PHE A 108 11.86 9.52 -5.60
C PHE A 108 11.36 8.45 -6.57
N ILE A 109 11.77 8.52 -7.84
CA ILE A 109 11.43 7.54 -8.87
C ILE A 109 11.97 6.17 -8.48
N LEU A 110 13.23 6.08 -8.05
CA LEU A 110 13.84 4.83 -7.60
C LEU A 110 13.06 4.21 -6.45
N PHE A 111 12.84 4.98 -5.39
CA PHE A 111 12.12 4.51 -4.22
C PHE A 111 10.71 4.03 -4.61
N PHE A 112 10.01 4.79 -5.45
CA PHE A 112 8.66 4.45 -5.89
C PHE A 112 8.64 3.17 -6.75
N LEU A 113 9.61 2.98 -7.66
CA LEU A 113 9.72 1.76 -8.47
C LEU A 113 10.04 0.53 -7.63
N ILE A 114 11.00 0.63 -6.69
CA ILE A 114 11.26 -0.44 -5.72
C ILE A 114 9.97 -0.74 -4.96
N PHE A 115 9.30 0.29 -4.47
CA PHE A 115 8.10 0.15 -3.66
C PHE A 115 6.98 -0.58 -4.40
N LEU A 116 6.71 -0.23 -5.66
CA LEU A 116 5.72 -0.92 -6.48
C LEU A 116 6.09 -2.38 -6.71
N PHE A 117 7.36 -2.66 -6.99
CA PHE A 117 7.85 -4.02 -7.21
C PHE A 117 7.73 -4.88 -5.94
N VAL A 118 8.29 -4.41 -4.83
CA VAL A 118 8.22 -5.10 -3.53
C VAL A 118 6.77 -5.26 -3.08
N GLY A 119 5.93 -4.24 -3.28
CA GLY A 119 4.50 -4.27 -2.96
C GLY A 119 3.75 -5.34 -3.74
N ALA A 120 4.01 -5.47 -5.05
CA ALA A 120 3.43 -6.52 -5.88
C ALA A 120 3.85 -7.92 -5.39
N PHE A 121 5.14 -8.14 -5.14
CA PHE A 121 5.65 -9.41 -4.64
C PHE A 121 5.08 -9.75 -3.25
N TYR A 122 5.09 -8.80 -2.33
CA TYR A 122 4.55 -8.99 -0.98
C TYR A 122 3.06 -9.31 -1.01
N GLY A 123 2.29 -8.58 -1.82
CA GLY A 123 0.86 -8.81 -2.00
C GLY A 123 0.56 -10.22 -2.50
N LEU A 124 1.30 -10.70 -3.51
CA LEU A 124 1.17 -12.05 -4.06
C LEU A 124 1.56 -13.14 -3.04
N ILE A 125 2.66 -12.96 -2.32
CA ILE A 125 3.11 -13.92 -1.31
C ILE A 125 2.08 -13.99 -0.17
N TRP A 126 1.59 -12.86 0.32
CA TRP A 126 0.63 -12.81 1.40
C TRP A 126 -0.75 -13.35 0.99
N SER A 127 -1.22 -13.02 -0.21
CA SER A 127 -2.45 -13.62 -0.75
C SER A 127 -2.31 -15.13 -0.92
N GLY A 128 -1.13 -15.59 -1.38
CA GLY A 128 -0.77 -17.00 -1.47
C GLY A 128 -0.88 -17.69 -0.12
N PHE A 129 -0.21 -17.15 0.90
CA PHE A 129 -0.26 -17.63 2.27
C PHE A 129 -1.71 -17.70 2.81
N LEU A 130 -2.52 -16.65 2.62
CA LEU A 130 -3.93 -16.64 3.04
C LEU A 130 -4.75 -17.71 2.32
N SER A 131 -4.53 -17.87 1.01
CA SER A 131 -5.24 -18.86 0.19
C SER A 131 -4.91 -20.29 0.60
N ILE A 132 -3.66 -20.59 0.97
CA ILE A 132 -3.23 -21.90 1.46
C ILE A 132 -3.83 -22.17 2.85
N ARG A 133 -3.78 -21.18 3.74
CA ARG A 133 -4.30 -21.34 5.12
C ARG A 133 -5.81 -21.59 5.15
N ASN A 134 -6.56 -20.92 4.28
CA ASN A 134 -8.02 -21.02 4.17
C ASN A 134 -8.45 -21.78 2.89
N PHE A 135 -7.63 -22.76 2.44
CA PHE A 135 -7.78 -23.41 1.13
C PHE A 135 -9.17 -23.99 0.85
N LYS A 136 -9.82 -24.58 1.87
CA LYS A 136 -11.16 -25.16 1.73
C LYS A 136 -12.21 -24.09 1.36
N GLU A 137 -12.19 -22.96 2.07
CA GLU A 137 -13.10 -21.84 1.84
C GLU A 137 -12.77 -21.13 0.53
N PHE A 138 -11.48 -20.90 0.28
CA PHE A 138 -10.98 -20.32 -0.97
C PHE A 138 -11.41 -21.14 -2.19
N LYS A 139 -11.19 -22.46 -2.20
CA LYS A 139 -11.56 -23.36 -3.31
C LYS A 139 -13.05 -23.31 -3.59
N LYS A 140 -13.88 -23.28 -2.54
CA LYS A 140 -15.35 -23.18 -2.66
C LYS A 140 -15.76 -21.87 -3.32
N GLU A 141 -15.21 -20.73 -2.88
CA GLU A 141 -15.54 -19.42 -3.43
C GLU A 141 -14.98 -19.23 -4.85
N PHE A 142 -13.76 -19.71 -5.13
CA PHE A 142 -13.16 -19.73 -6.47
C PHE A 142 -14.00 -20.53 -7.47
N SER A 143 -14.37 -21.77 -7.13
CA SER A 143 -15.20 -22.60 -8.01
C SER A 143 -16.58 -21.96 -8.27
N LYS A 144 -17.20 -21.37 -7.23
CA LYS A 144 -18.46 -20.65 -7.36
C LYS A 144 -18.36 -19.47 -8.33
N ARG A 145 -17.29 -18.68 -8.26
CA ARG A 145 -17.08 -17.51 -9.14
C ARG A 145 -16.73 -17.91 -10.57
N LEU A 146 -15.89 -18.92 -10.73
CA LEU A 146 -15.55 -19.47 -12.04
C LEU A 146 -16.81 -19.99 -12.75
N ASN A 147 -17.67 -20.74 -12.05
CA ASN A 147 -18.92 -21.24 -12.62
C ASN A 147 -19.90 -20.12 -12.98
N LYS A 148 -20.00 -19.08 -12.15
CA LYS A 148 -20.87 -17.92 -12.43
C LYS A 148 -20.43 -17.15 -13.67
N ASN A 149 -19.12 -16.96 -13.85
CA ASN A 149 -18.56 -16.11 -14.91
C ASN A 149 -17.93 -16.92 -16.06
N LYS A 150 -18.18 -18.23 -16.16
CA LYS A 150 -17.44 -19.14 -17.06
C LYS A 150 -17.38 -18.65 -18.50
N LYS A 151 -18.50 -18.14 -19.03
CA LYS A 151 -18.61 -17.68 -20.43
C LYS A 151 -17.65 -16.52 -20.70
N ILE A 152 -17.59 -15.55 -19.79
CA ILE A 152 -16.71 -14.38 -19.91
C ILE A 152 -15.26 -14.81 -19.77
N VAL A 153 -14.94 -15.67 -18.81
CA VAL A 153 -13.59 -16.19 -18.59
C VAL A 153 -13.08 -16.91 -19.84
N PHE A 154 -13.86 -17.84 -20.38
CA PHE A 154 -13.48 -18.56 -21.60
C PHE A 154 -13.37 -17.65 -22.81
N PHE A 155 -14.25 -16.65 -22.95
CA PHE A 155 -14.16 -15.69 -24.05
C PHE A 155 -12.87 -14.85 -23.99
N VAL A 156 -12.50 -14.33 -22.82
CA VAL A 156 -11.26 -13.57 -22.63
C VAL A 156 -10.03 -14.45 -22.85
N MET A 157 -10.05 -15.69 -22.37
CA MET A 157 -8.97 -16.66 -22.63
C MET A 157 -8.85 -16.98 -24.12
N PHE A 158 -9.98 -17.12 -24.82
CA PHE A 158 -9.99 -17.37 -26.26
C PHE A 158 -9.41 -16.19 -27.05
N LEU A 159 -9.76 -14.95 -26.67
CA LEU A 159 -9.10 -13.75 -27.22
C LEU A 159 -7.61 -13.73 -26.93
N GLY A 160 -7.19 -14.11 -25.71
CA GLY A 160 -5.79 -14.25 -25.35
C GLY A 160 -5.06 -15.27 -26.24
N LEU A 161 -5.67 -16.42 -26.52
CA LEU A 161 -5.11 -17.42 -27.44
C LEU A 161 -4.98 -16.91 -28.87
N ILE A 162 -5.98 -16.19 -29.39
CA ILE A 162 -5.90 -15.57 -30.72
C ILE A 162 -4.71 -14.59 -30.78
N LEU A 163 -4.53 -13.76 -29.75
CA LEU A 163 -3.40 -12.83 -29.67
C LEU A 163 -2.06 -13.56 -29.59
N ILE A 164 -1.98 -14.68 -28.88
CA ILE A 164 -0.76 -15.52 -28.83
C ILE A 164 -0.43 -16.05 -30.22
N VAL A 165 -1.42 -16.51 -31.00
CA VAL A 165 -1.21 -16.98 -32.38
C VAL A 165 -0.75 -15.85 -33.30
N PHE A 166 -1.35 -14.66 -33.21
CA PHE A 166 -0.83 -13.47 -33.91
C PHE A 166 0.56 -13.05 -33.45
N GLY A 167 0.92 -13.40 -32.22
CA GLY A 167 2.26 -13.26 -31.65
C GLY A 167 3.36 -14.00 -32.40
N LEU A 168 3.02 -14.97 -33.24
CA LEU A 168 3.98 -15.64 -34.14
C LEU A 168 4.48 -14.71 -35.26
N ILE A 169 3.74 -13.65 -35.57
CA ILE A 169 4.12 -12.64 -36.57
C ILE A 169 4.88 -11.49 -35.88
N GLU A 170 4.38 -11.02 -34.73
CA GLU A 170 4.94 -9.90 -33.98
C GLU A 170 5.07 -10.22 -32.50
N ASN A 171 6.30 -10.15 -31.95
CA ASN A 171 6.61 -10.51 -30.57
C ASN A 171 5.77 -9.74 -29.52
N LEU A 172 5.34 -8.51 -29.85
CA LEU A 172 4.50 -7.71 -28.96
C LEU A 172 3.16 -8.41 -28.68
N PHE A 173 2.49 -8.95 -29.71
CA PHE A 173 1.21 -9.63 -29.54
C PHE A 173 1.33 -10.91 -28.72
N PHE A 174 2.48 -11.58 -28.78
CA PHE A 174 2.75 -12.75 -27.95
C PHE A 174 2.71 -12.40 -26.45
N SER A 175 3.45 -11.36 -26.06
CA SER A 175 3.50 -10.91 -24.66
C SER A 175 2.13 -10.41 -24.16
N LEU A 176 1.41 -9.64 -24.98
CA LEU A 176 0.06 -9.18 -24.67
C LEU A 176 -0.95 -10.33 -24.59
N GLY A 177 -0.85 -11.31 -25.48
CA GLY A 177 -1.71 -12.48 -25.50
C GLY A 177 -1.58 -13.31 -24.22
N ILE A 178 -0.36 -13.53 -23.73
CA ILE A 178 -0.11 -14.20 -22.44
C ILE A 178 -0.76 -13.41 -21.29
N LEU A 179 -0.59 -12.08 -21.26
CA LEU A 179 -1.16 -11.24 -20.22
C LEU A 179 -2.70 -11.31 -20.22
N VAL A 180 -3.33 -11.18 -21.39
CA VAL A 180 -4.79 -11.28 -21.56
C VAL A 180 -5.30 -12.67 -21.21
N PHE A 181 -4.56 -13.73 -21.50
CA PHE A 181 -4.94 -15.10 -21.16
C PHE A 181 -4.98 -15.33 -19.65
N ILE A 182 -4.03 -14.77 -18.92
CA ILE A 182 -3.87 -14.99 -17.47
C ILE A 182 -4.72 -14.03 -16.63
N ILE A 183 -5.03 -12.82 -17.12
CA ILE A 183 -5.77 -11.80 -16.37
C ILE A 183 -7.11 -12.25 -15.77
N PRO A 184 -7.98 -13.05 -16.43
CA PRO A 184 -9.23 -13.50 -15.81
C PRO A 184 -8.97 -14.42 -14.60
N TYR A 185 -7.93 -15.26 -14.63
CA TYR A 185 -7.56 -16.11 -13.50
C TYR A 185 -7.05 -15.28 -12.32
N PHE A 186 -6.19 -14.29 -12.56
CA PHE A 186 -5.73 -13.38 -11.51
C PHE A 186 -6.88 -12.61 -10.89
N TYR A 187 -7.81 -12.11 -11.70
CA TYR A 187 -8.99 -11.40 -11.21
C TYR A 187 -9.87 -12.30 -10.33
N LEU A 188 -10.17 -13.52 -10.79
CA LEU A 188 -10.94 -14.49 -10.00
C LEU A 188 -10.21 -14.86 -8.70
N TYR A 189 -8.90 -15.09 -8.78
CA TYR A 189 -8.05 -15.40 -7.64
C TYR A 189 -8.11 -14.29 -6.60
N ALA A 190 -7.77 -13.05 -6.99
CA ALA A 190 -7.74 -11.90 -6.08
C ALA A 190 -9.12 -11.69 -5.43
N LYS A 191 -10.20 -11.80 -6.22
CA LYS A 191 -11.56 -11.63 -5.70
C LYS A 191 -11.99 -12.77 -4.78
N SER A 192 -11.53 -13.98 -5.02
CA SER A 192 -11.77 -15.12 -4.11
C SER A 192 -10.98 -15.00 -2.82
N VAL A 193 -9.75 -14.49 -2.84
CA VAL A 193 -8.98 -14.21 -1.62
C VAL A 193 -9.64 -13.13 -0.77
N ASP A 194 -10.08 -12.02 -1.40
CA ASP A 194 -10.83 -10.95 -0.71
C ASP A 194 -12.07 -11.51 0.02
N GLU A 195 -12.87 -12.34 -0.66
CA GLU A 195 -14.16 -12.77 -0.12
C GLU A 195 -14.07 -14.00 0.78
N ALA A 196 -13.10 -14.90 0.59
CA ALA A 196 -12.93 -16.07 1.44
C ALA A 196 -11.99 -15.82 2.62
N CYS A 197 -10.96 -14.98 2.46
CA CYS A 197 -9.85 -14.90 3.42
C CYS A 197 -9.76 -13.56 4.15
N MET A 198 -10.20 -12.46 3.54
CA MET A 198 -10.10 -11.12 4.14
C MET A 198 -11.33 -10.72 4.96
N ILE A 199 -12.47 -11.39 4.76
CA ILE A 199 -13.66 -11.15 5.59
C ILE A 199 -13.51 -11.88 6.91
N LYS A 200 -13.54 -11.14 8.02
CA LYS A 200 -13.49 -11.70 9.36
C LYS A 200 -14.64 -11.26 10.23
N GLU A 201 -15.14 -12.18 11.03
CA GLU A 201 -16.12 -11.89 12.07
C GLU A 201 -15.38 -11.53 13.36
N ILE A 202 -15.56 -10.30 13.84
CA ILE A 202 -14.93 -9.80 15.05
C ILE A 202 -15.98 -9.39 16.07
N LYS A 203 -15.62 -9.46 17.36
CA LYS A 203 -16.47 -8.90 18.43
C LYS A 203 -16.44 -7.38 18.35
N THR A 204 -17.59 -6.74 18.59
CA THR A 204 -17.74 -5.29 18.47
C THR A 204 -16.86 -4.51 19.46
N ASN A 205 -16.46 -5.14 20.58
CA ASN A 205 -15.53 -4.56 21.54
C ASN A 205 -14.09 -4.37 21.00
N TYR A 206 -13.73 -5.10 19.95
CA TYR A 206 -12.42 -4.98 19.29
C TYR A 206 -12.44 -4.05 18.07
N LEU A 207 -13.57 -3.41 17.78
CA LEU A 207 -13.65 -2.46 16.67
C LEU A 207 -12.78 -1.24 16.95
N THR A 208 -12.05 -0.83 15.93
CA THR A 208 -11.18 0.34 15.95
C THR A 208 -11.57 1.32 14.86
N GLU A 209 -11.12 2.57 15.00
CA GLU A 209 -11.48 3.64 14.08
C GLU A 209 -10.79 3.44 12.73
N GLY A 210 -11.57 3.39 11.65
CA GLY A 210 -11.08 3.06 10.31
C GLY A 210 -11.37 1.62 9.88
N ASP A 211 -11.92 0.76 10.75
CA ASP A 211 -12.35 -0.59 10.36
C ASP A 211 -13.38 -0.55 9.22
N TRP A 212 -13.21 -1.41 8.21
CA TRP A 212 -14.09 -1.48 7.05
C TRP A 212 -15.22 -2.49 7.24
N LEU A 213 -16.45 -2.01 7.29
CA LEU A 213 -17.63 -2.88 7.27
C LEU A 213 -17.68 -3.70 5.98
N TYR A 214 -17.93 -5.00 6.09
CA TYR A 214 -18.12 -5.84 4.91
C TYR A 214 -19.45 -5.53 4.19
N LYS A 215 -20.49 -5.22 4.97
CA LYS A 215 -21.85 -4.92 4.50
C LYS A 215 -22.48 -3.83 5.36
N ASP A 216 -23.44 -3.12 4.77
CA ASP A 216 -24.25 -2.12 5.47
C ASP A 216 -24.98 -2.75 6.67
N ILE A 217 -25.04 -1.98 7.77
CA ILE A 217 -25.68 -2.41 9.02
C ILE A 217 -26.81 -1.43 9.38
N LYS A 218 -27.98 -1.96 9.73
CA LYS A 218 -29.13 -1.15 10.18
C LYS A 218 -29.25 -1.11 11.71
N ILE A 219 -29.10 0.08 12.28
CA ILE A 219 -29.28 0.37 13.70
C ILE A 219 -30.56 1.18 13.88
N GLY A 220 -31.66 0.47 14.13
CA GLY A 220 -32.99 1.09 14.25
C GLY A 220 -33.42 1.64 12.89
N LYS A 221 -33.70 2.95 12.82
CA LYS A 221 -34.03 3.65 11.57
C LYS A 221 -32.80 4.12 10.77
N LYS A 222 -31.60 4.10 11.36
CA LYS A 222 -30.36 4.57 10.71
C LYS A 222 -29.62 3.40 10.06
N SER A 223 -29.09 3.62 8.86
CA SER A 223 -28.19 2.68 8.18
C SER A 223 -26.76 3.20 8.18
N ILE A 224 -25.83 2.43 8.73
CA ILE A 224 -24.40 2.68 8.59
C ILE A 224 -23.94 1.97 7.32
N LYS A 225 -23.48 2.76 6.34
CA LYS A 225 -23.00 2.25 5.06
C LYS A 225 -21.56 1.75 5.16
N ALA A 226 -21.24 0.71 4.40
CA ALA A 226 -19.87 0.25 4.20
C ALA A 226 -19.13 1.22 3.27
N ASN A 227 -18.26 2.05 3.86
CA ASN A 227 -17.49 3.07 3.15
C ASN A 227 -15.98 2.80 3.27
N TRP A 228 -15.21 3.36 2.33
CA TRP A 228 -13.74 3.26 2.27
C TRP A 228 -13.03 4.00 3.42
N ASP A 229 -13.66 5.01 4.00
CA ASP A 229 -13.09 5.76 5.13
C ASP A 229 -13.14 4.95 6.44
N GLY A 230 -13.90 3.85 6.46
CA GLY A 230 -14.10 3.01 7.62
C GLY A 230 -15.04 3.60 8.68
N LEU A 231 -15.05 2.97 9.84
CA LEU A 231 -15.92 3.32 10.95
C LEU A 231 -15.37 4.49 11.79
N THR A 232 -16.23 5.45 12.09
CA THR A 232 -15.94 6.51 13.06
C THR A 232 -16.16 6.04 14.50
N LYS A 233 -15.50 6.67 15.49
CA LYS A 233 -15.73 6.39 16.92
C LYS A 233 -17.20 6.47 17.34
N LYS A 234 -17.97 7.40 16.75
CA LYS A 234 -19.41 7.54 17.03
C LYS A 234 -20.19 6.31 16.55
N GLN A 235 -19.93 5.86 15.32
CA GLN A 235 -20.55 4.68 14.73
C GLN A 235 -20.19 3.39 15.49
N ILE A 236 -18.93 3.26 15.94
CA ILE A 236 -18.49 2.10 16.72
C ILE A 236 -19.30 1.98 18.02
N LYS A 237 -19.52 3.09 18.74
CA LYS A 237 -20.34 3.10 19.95
C LYS A 237 -21.80 2.71 19.68
N GLU A 238 -22.37 3.14 18.56
CA GLU A 238 -23.72 2.73 18.15
C GLU A 238 -23.80 1.24 17.84
N ILE A 239 -22.80 0.70 17.13
CA ILE A 239 -22.72 -0.72 16.78
C ILE A 239 -22.56 -1.59 18.04
N GLN A 240 -21.68 -1.20 18.96
CA GLN A 240 -21.43 -1.92 20.21
C GLN A 240 -22.67 -2.05 21.10
N ARG A 241 -23.59 -1.07 21.04
CA ARG A 241 -24.85 -1.12 21.80
C ARG A 241 -25.83 -2.19 21.31
N LYS A 242 -25.78 -2.56 20.03
CA LYS A 242 -26.79 -3.43 19.39
C LYS A 242 -26.25 -4.80 18.98
N TYR A 243 -24.99 -4.86 18.55
CA TYR A 243 -24.39 -6.08 18.00
C TYR A 243 -23.24 -6.55 18.90
N LYS A 244 -23.14 -7.87 19.08
CA LYS A 244 -22.00 -8.51 19.76
C LYS A 244 -20.85 -8.83 18.81
N LYS A 245 -21.17 -9.14 17.54
CA LYS A 245 -20.22 -9.46 16.49
C LYS A 245 -20.66 -8.86 15.16
N ILE A 246 -19.69 -8.48 14.34
CA ILE A 246 -19.91 -7.99 12.98
C ILE A 246 -18.82 -8.53 12.03
N LYS A 247 -19.08 -8.46 10.73
CA LYS A 247 -18.10 -8.81 9.69
C LYS A 247 -17.40 -7.56 9.17
N ILE A 248 -16.07 -7.56 9.26
CA ILE A 248 -15.21 -6.53 8.69
C ILE A 248 -14.36 -7.11 7.56
N ARG A 249 -13.91 -6.24 6.64
CA ARG A 249 -12.83 -6.55 5.69
C ARG A 249 -11.52 -6.18 6.36
N GLN A 250 -10.65 -7.17 6.56
CA GLN A 250 -9.31 -6.95 7.08
C GLN A 250 -8.29 -7.10 5.95
N GLY A 251 -7.59 -6.00 5.66
CA GLY A 251 -6.57 -5.94 4.62
C GLY A 251 -5.27 -6.68 4.97
N ILE A 252 -4.37 -6.65 4.00
CA ILE A 252 -2.98 -7.10 4.14
C ILE A 252 -2.21 -6.01 4.90
N PRO A 253 -1.40 -6.34 5.92
CA PRO A 253 -0.50 -5.36 6.54
C PRO A 253 0.53 -4.91 5.50
N PHE A 254 0.44 -3.67 5.04
CA PHE A 254 1.23 -3.19 3.90
C PHE A 254 2.47 -2.39 4.31
N ILE A 255 2.59 -1.95 5.57
CA ILE A 255 3.76 -1.19 6.02
C ILE A 255 5.09 -1.96 5.95
N PRO A 256 5.15 -3.29 6.16
CA PRO A 256 6.38 -4.04 5.93
C PRO A 256 6.98 -3.82 4.54
N VAL A 257 6.16 -3.52 3.52
CA VAL A 257 6.62 -3.17 2.17
C VAL A 257 7.44 -1.88 2.19
N PHE A 258 7.02 -0.86 2.94
CA PHE A 258 7.79 0.38 3.10
C PHE A 258 9.16 0.11 3.70
N LEU A 259 9.24 -0.77 4.71
CA LEU A 259 10.50 -1.14 5.34
C LEU A 259 11.46 -1.81 4.36
N ILE A 260 10.98 -2.86 3.69
CA ILE A 260 11.79 -3.62 2.72
C ILE A 260 12.23 -2.71 1.58
N SER A 261 11.33 -1.88 1.06
CA SER A 261 11.63 -0.95 -0.03
C SER A 261 12.65 0.10 0.38
N PHE A 262 12.55 0.61 1.60
CA PHE A 262 13.50 1.59 2.13
C PHE A 262 14.89 0.97 2.34
N LEU A 263 14.97 -0.27 2.80
CA LEU A 263 16.25 -0.99 2.94
C LEU A 263 16.92 -1.25 1.59
N ILE A 264 16.16 -1.68 0.58
CA ILE A 264 16.68 -1.87 -0.79
C ILE A 264 17.12 -0.53 -1.38
N PHE A 265 16.35 0.53 -1.15
CA PHE A 265 16.70 1.89 -1.57
C PHE A 265 18.03 2.35 -0.95
N ILE A 266 18.23 2.17 0.36
CA ILE A 266 19.50 2.49 1.04
C ILE A 266 20.65 1.68 0.44
N TYR A 267 20.43 0.39 0.18
CA TYR A 267 21.44 -0.48 -0.42
C TYR A 267 21.88 0.02 -1.81
N PHE A 268 20.93 0.40 -2.68
CA PHE A 268 21.25 0.97 -4.00
C PHE A 268 21.90 2.35 -3.91
N TRP A 269 21.46 3.18 -2.96
CA TRP A 269 22.09 4.46 -2.68
C TRP A 269 23.56 4.29 -2.25
N GLN A 270 23.84 3.33 -1.37
CA GLN A 270 25.20 3.05 -0.89
C GLN A 270 26.14 2.57 -1.99
N ILE A 271 25.66 1.71 -2.90
CA ILE A 271 26.47 1.16 -4.00
C ILE A 271 26.62 2.18 -5.16
N LYS A 272 25.93 3.33 -5.10
CA LYS A 272 25.84 4.31 -6.20
C LYS A 272 25.40 3.66 -7.52
N LEU A 273 24.64 2.57 -7.45
CA LEU A 273 24.10 1.85 -8.61
C LEU A 273 23.19 2.72 -9.48
N TRP A 274 22.78 3.87 -8.97
CA TRP A 274 22.04 4.89 -9.69
C TRP A 274 22.68 6.28 -9.58
N ASN A 275 23.99 6.35 -9.86
CA ASN A 275 24.60 7.63 -10.20
C ASN A 275 24.20 7.93 -11.66
N PRO A 276 23.53 9.05 -11.98
CA PRO A 276 23.15 9.39 -13.36
C PRO A 276 24.36 9.73 -14.28
N PHE A 277 25.57 9.41 -13.84
CA PHE A 277 26.85 9.61 -14.53
C PHE A 277 27.56 8.29 -14.85
N TRP A 278 26.78 7.21 -15.02
CA TRP A 278 27.09 6.11 -15.93
C TRP A 278 25.91 5.96 -16.89
#